data_AF-A0A3M1DB59-F1
#
_entry.id   AF-A0A3M1DB59-F1
#
_cell.length_a   1.000
_cell.length_b   1.000
_cell.length_c   1.000
_cell.angle_alpha   90.00
_cell.angle_beta   90.00
_cell.angle_gamma   90.00
#
_symmetry.space_group_name_H-M   'P 1'
#
loop_
_entity.id
_entity.type
_entity.pdbx_description
1 polymer ?
#
loop_
_entity_poly.entity_id
_entity_poly.type
_entity_poly.pdbx_seq_one_letter_code
_entity_poly.pdbx_strand_id
1 'polypeptide(L)'
;GKPRVNLEGRPVLADGRGPFGNPTSDSARTSVGRQTRELLLVIFAPADYPEASMRSHLDLAAEWHRRFLPCEAGFRTDTWIVA
;
A
#
# COMPACT_ATOMS: atom_id res chain seq x y z
N GLY A 1 16.05 0.61 14.62
CA GLY A 1 15.35 1.61 13.79
C GLY A 1 16.18 1.88 12.56
N LYS A 2 15.56 2.02 11.37
CA LYS A 2 16.29 2.41 10.16
C LYS A 2 16.73 3.89 10.27
N PRO A 3 17.93 4.24 9.77
CA PRO A 3 18.43 5.63 9.76
C PRO A 3 17.53 6.54 8.91
N ARG A 4 17.77 7.86 8.99
CA ARG A 4 17.08 8.88 8.17
C ARG A 4 17.12 8.48 6.70
N VAL A 5 15.95 8.42 6.05
CA VAL A 5 15.83 8.08 4.63
C VAL A 5 15.80 9.38 3.82
N ASN A 6 16.72 9.56 2.87
CA ASN A 6 16.62 10.65 1.90
C ASN A 6 15.50 10.34 0.89
N LEU A 7 14.57 11.27 0.75
CA LEU A 7 13.39 11.16 -0.12
C LEU A 7 13.50 12.04 -1.37
N GLU A 8 14.54 12.87 -1.49
CA GLU A 8 14.74 13.74 -2.65
C GLU A 8 14.80 12.93 -3.95
N GLY A 9 14.01 13.34 -4.95
CA GLY A 9 13.92 12.69 -6.26
C GLY A 9 13.28 11.29 -6.25
N ARG A 10 12.55 10.91 -5.19
CA ARG A 10 11.94 9.57 -5.06
C ARG A 10 10.42 9.64 -4.88
N PRO A 11 9.66 8.65 -5.40
CA PRO A 11 8.25 8.51 -5.08
C PRO A 11 8.02 8.35 -3.59
N VAL A 12 7.03 9.07 -3.06
CA VAL A 12 6.62 8.99 -1.65
C VAL A 12 5.11 8.97 -1.53
N LEU A 13 4.61 8.23 -0.54
CA LEU A 13 3.25 8.38 -0.05
C LEU A 13 3.27 9.42 1.06
N ALA A 14 2.40 10.42 0.94
CA ALA A 14 2.29 11.49 1.91
C ALA A 14 0.82 11.80 2.20
N ASP A 15 0.56 12.20 3.44
CA ASP A 15 -0.73 12.74 3.87
C ASP A 15 -0.53 14.16 4.43
N GLY A 16 -1.57 14.77 5.02
CA GLY A 16 -1.49 16.10 5.62
C GLY A 16 -0.48 16.23 6.78
N ARG A 17 0.11 15.13 7.25
CA ARG A 17 1.14 15.09 8.31
C ARG A 17 2.54 14.82 7.75
N GLY A 18 2.68 14.71 6.43
CA GLY A 18 3.94 14.48 5.73
C GLY A 18 4.10 13.06 5.17
N PRO A 19 5.32 12.71 4.69
CA PRO A 19 5.58 11.42 4.08
C PRO A 19 5.49 10.28 5.10
N PHE A 20 4.90 9.16 4.68
CA PHE A 20 4.72 7.98 5.52
C PHE A 20 5.11 6.66 4.85
N GLY A 21 5.35 6.65 3.54
CA GLY A 21 5.74 5.44 2.81
C GLY A 21 6.54 5.76 1.56
N ASN A 22 7.27 4.77 1.07
CA ASN A 22 8.01 4.80 -0.19
C ASN A 22 8.15 3.35 -0.71
N PRO A 23 8.67 3.14 -1.94
CA PRO A 23 8.78 1.79 -2.52
C PRO A 23 9.63 0.78 -1.72
N THR A 24 10.40 1.23 -0.72
CA THR A 24 11.34 0.41 0.05
C THR A 24 10.97 0.25 1.53
N SER A 25 10.12 1.11 2.07
CA SER A 25 9.75 1.08 3.48
C SER A 25 8.57 1.98 3.81
N ASP A 26 7.76 1.52 4.77
CA ASP A 26 6.80 2.35 5.49
C ASP A 26 7.42 2.98 6.75
N SER A 27 6.85 4.10 7.17
CA SER A 27 7.16 4.75 8.43
C SER A 27 6.63 3.94 9.62
N ALA A 28 7.21 4.14 10.80
CA ALA A 28 6.70 3.55 12.03
C ALA A 28 5.24 3.96 12.34
N ARG A 29 4.83 5.14 11.86
CA ARG A 29 3.48 5.70 12.08
C ARG A 29 2.39 4.91 11.34
N THR A 30 2.72 4.34 10.19
CA THR A 30 1.76 3.65 9.31
C THR A 30 2.06 2.16 9.15
N SER A 31 3.05 1.64 9.86
CA SER A 31 3.36 0.21 9.89
C SER A 31 2.16 -0.59 10.37
N VAL A 32 1.91 -1.71 9.69
CA VAL A 32 0.88 -2.67 10.12
C VAL A 32 1.25 -3.27 11.47
N GLY A 33 0.27 -3.38 12.36
CA GLY A 33 0.42 -3.95 13.68
C GLY A 33 -0.87 -4.59 14.19
N ARG A 34 -0.85 -5.09 15.43
CA ARG A 34 -2.00 -5.81 16.02
C ARG A 34 -3.28 -4.96 16.16
N GLN A 35 -3.14 -3.65 16.13
CA GLN A 35 -4.26 -2.71 16.23
C GLN A 35 -4.77 -2.22 14.87
N THR A 36 -4.13 -2.59 13.76
CA THR A 36 -4.55 -2.20 12.42
C THR A 36 -5.91 -2.83 12.09
N ARG A 37 -6.87 -2.00 11.71
CA ARG A 37 -8.24 -2.41 11.33
C ARG A 37 -8.56 -2.16 9.86
N GLU A 38 -7.85 -1.21 9.27
CA GLU A 38 -7.99 -0.81 7.88
C GLU A 38 -6.59 -0.82 7.27
N LEU A 39 -6.48 -1.27 6.02
CA LEU A 39 -5.21 -1.41 5.31
C LEU A 39 -5.28 -0.64 4.00
N LEU A 40 -4.26 0.17 3.73
CA LEU A 40 -3.95 0.64 2.40
C LEU A 40 -2.73 -0.12 1.89
N LEU A 41 -2.91 -0.97 0.88
CA LEU A 41 -1.82 -1.65 0.20
C LEU A 41 -1.51 -0.90 -1.10
N VAL A 42 -0.25 -0.50 -1.26
CA VAL A 42 0.22 0.21 -2.46
C VAL A 42 1.28 -0.62 -3.16
N ILE A 43 1.09 -0.86 -4.45
CA ILE A 43 2.07 -1.52 -5.32
C ILE A 43 2.71 -0.45 -6.20
N PHE A 44 4.01 -0.28 -6.08
CA PHE A 44 4.78 0.59 -6.97
C PHE A 44 5.26 -0.20 -8.17
N ALA A 45 5.22 0.42 -9.35
CA ALA A 45 5.84 -0.11 -10.55
C ALA A 45 6.43 1.02 -11.41
N PRO A 46 7.35 0.71 -12.33
CA PRO A 46 7.77 1.64 -13.37
C PRO A 46 6.59 2.20 -14.18
N ALA A 47 6.75 3.38 -14.77
CA ALA A 47 5.69 4.05 -15.52
C ALA A 47 5.26 3.29 -16.80
N ASP A 48 6.15 2.48 -17.37
CA ASP A 48 5.90 1.62 -18.53
C ASP A 48 5.41 0.22 -18.13
N TYR A 49 5.14 -0.02 -16.84
CA TYR A 49 4.65 -1.30 -16.38
C TYR A 49 3.21 -1.54 -16.89
N PRO A 50 2.92 -2.71 -17.51
CA PRO A 50 1.62 -2.93 -18.12
C PRO A 50 0.46 -2.84 -17.12
N GLU A 51 -0.55 -2.03 -17.43
CA GLU A 51 -1.73 -1.87 -16.57
C GLU A 51 -2.43 -3.21 -16.31
N ALA A 52 -2.53 -4.08 -17.33
CA ALA A 52 -3.10 -5.40 -17.20
C ALA A 52 -2.35 -6.26 -16.16
N SER A 53 -1.02 -6.20 -16.16
CA SER A 53 -0.20 -6.86 -15.16
C SER A 53 -0.44 -6.25 -13.78
N MET A 54 -0.48 -4.92 -13.66
CA MET A 54 -0.79 -4.25 -12.39
C MET A 54 -2.16 -4.68 -11.82
N ARG A 55 -3.17 -4.77 -12.69
CA ARG A 55 -4.51 -5.23 -12.33
C ARG A 55 -4.50 -6.64 -11.78
N SER A 56 -3.77 -7.57 -12.40
CA SER A 56 -3.62 -8.93 -11.86
C SER A 56 -3.00 -8.97 -10.46
N HIS A 57 -2.05 -8.07 -10.15
CA HIS A 57 -1.49 -7.98 -8.79
C HIS A 57 -2.52 -7.46 -7.78
N LEU A 58 -3.33 -6.47 -8.18
CA LEU A 58 -4.42 -5.96 -7.35
C LEU A 58 -5.50 -7.01 -7.10
N ASP A 59 -5.86 -7.80 -8.12
CA ASP A 59 -6.84 -8.88 -7.99
C ASP A 59 -6.37 -9.96 -7.00
N LEU A 60 -5.09 -10.35 -7.09
CA LEU A 60 -4.47 -11.29 -6.15
C LEU A 60 -4.45 -10.72 -4.73
N ALA A 61 -4.05 -9.46 -4.55
CA ALA A 61 -4.04 -8.82 -3.24
C ALA A 61 -5.46 -8.76 -2.63
N ALA A 62 -6.46 -8.40 -3.43
CA ALA A 62 -7.86 -8.37 -3.01
C ALA A 62 -8.39 -9.76 -2.62
N GLU A 63 -8.03 -10.80 -3.39
CA GLU A 63 -8.36 -12.19 -3.03
C GLU A 63 -7.75 -12.58 -1.69
N TRP A 64 -6.47 -12.29 -1.48
CA TRP A 64 -5.77 -12.64 -0.24
C TRP A 64 -6.34 -11.89 0.96
N HIS A 65 -6.64 -10.59 0.81
CA HIS A 65 -7.29 -9.83 1.87
C HIS A 65 -8.66 -10.41 2.21
N ARG A 66 -9.50 -10.75 1.22
CA ARG A 66 -10.80 -11.41 1.47
C ARG A 66 -10.64 -12.73 2.24
N ARG A 67 -9.63 -13.52 1.88
CA ARG A 67 -9.41 -14.85 2.45
C ARG A 67 -8.89 -14.81 3.88
N PHE A 68 -7.96 -13.89 4.18
CA PHE A 68 -7.20 -13.91 5.43
C PHE A 68 -7.53 -12.78 6.40
N LEU A 69 -8.28 -11.77 5.97
CA LEU A 69 -8.71 -10.64 6.82
C LEU A 69 -10.25 -10.60 6.93
N PRO A 70 -10.91 -11.68 7.43
CA PRO A 70 -12.36 -11.68 7.55
C PRO A 70 -12.82 -10.56 8.50
N CYS A 71 -13.80 -9.77 8.04
CA CYS A 71 -14.44 -8.72 8.83
C CYS A 71 -15.83 -9.20 9.26
N GLU A 72 -16.13 -9.14 10.56
CA GLU A 72 -17.45 -9.52 11.09
C GLU A 72 -18.58 -8.56 10.65
N ALA A 73 -18.25 -7.33 10.22
CA ALA A 73 -19.20 -6.28 9.88
C ALA A 73 -19.31 -5.98 8.37
N GLY A 74 -18.79 -6.87 7.53
CA GLY A 74 -18.72 -6.68 6.08
C GLY A 74 -17.34 -6.21 5.64
N PHE A 75 -16.74 -6.97 4.74
CA PHE A 75 -15.43 -6.69 4.18
C PHE A 75 -15.60 -5.87 2.89
N ARG A 76 -14.96 -4.70 2.82
CA ARG A 76 -14.90 -3.87 1.60
C ARG A 76 -13.47 -3.81 1.11
N THR A 77 -13.30 -3.92 -0.20
CA THR A 77 -12.00 -3.71 -0.87
C THR A 77 -12.28 -2.99 -2.15
N ASP A 78 -11.72 -1.79 -2.24
CA ASP A 78 -11.72 -0.98 -3.45
C ASP A 78 -10.32 -1.06 -4.05
N THR A 79 -10.24 -1.16 -5.38
CA THR A 79 -8.98 -1.21 -6.10
C THR A 79 -8.97 -0.15 -7.20
N TRP A 80 -7.84 0.51 -7.36
CA TRP A 80 -7.63 1.54 -8.37
C TRP A 80 -6.17 1.56 -8.80
N ILE A 81 -5.92 2.05 -10.00
CA ILE A 81 -4.57 2.27 -10.56
C ILE A 81 -4.42 3.77 -10.76
N VAL A 82 -3.26 4.30 -10.37
CA VAL A 82 -2.86 5.69 -10.59
C VAL A 82 -1.73 5.67 -11.61
N ALA A 83 -1.91 6.41 -12.72
CA ALA A 83 -0.94 6.55 -13.80
C ALA A 83 -0.42 8.00 -13.86
#